data_AF-A0A3L6N2V7-F1
#
_entry.id   AF-A0A3L6N2V7-F1
#
_cell.length_a   1.000
_cell.length_b   1.000
_cell.length_c   1.000
_cell.angle_alpha   90.00
_cell.angle_beta   90.00
_cell.angle_gamma   90.00
#
_symmetry.space_group_name_H-M   'P 1'
#
loop_
_entity.id
_entity.type
_entity.pdbx_description
1 polymer ?
#
loop_
_entity_poly.entity_id
_entity_poly.type
_entity_poly.pdbx_seq_one_letter_code
_entity_poly.pdbx_strand_id
1 'polypeptide(L)'
;MIRRALRLKTSIELLLIKYKAQWEDENRSKKTGQVTQAKLAKKPRILRDENQLTDKDWEVLYHLEAILTVFETVVKTLEGDGHIRRRKQGWTAPTAISGT
;
A
#
# COMPACT_ATOMS: atom_id res chain seq x y z
N MET A 1 5.64 -1.26 -0.36
CA MET A 1 5.17 0.09 0.03
C MET A 1 3.69 0.31 -0.28
N ILE A 2 3.20 -0.06 -1.47
CA ILE A 2 1.78 0.12 -1.88
C ILE A 2 0.78 -0.60 -0.96
N ARG A 3 1.04 -1.86 -0.55
CA ARG A 3 0.21 -2.58 0.45
C ARG A 3 0.02 -1.83 1.77
N ARG A 4 0.99 -1.00 2.19
CA ARG A 4 0.88 -0.19 3.40
C ARG A 4 0.04 1.06 3.14
N ALA A 5 0.19 1.69 1.97
CA ALA A 5 -0.64 2.83 1.58
C ALA A 5 -2.13 2.46 1.48
N LEU A 6 -2.45 1.32 0.86
CA LEU A 6 -3.84 0.83 0.76
C LEU A 6 -4.46 0.56 2.14
N ARG A 7 -3.69 -0.02 3.08
CA ARG A 7 -4.16 -0.22 4.46
C ARG A 7 -4.42 1.08 5.22
N LEU A 8 -3.73 2.16 4.84
CA LEU A 8 -3.90 3.47 5.49
C LEU A 8 -5.03 4.30 4.88
N LYS A 9 -5.60 3.90 3.74
CA LYS A 9 -6.66 4.63 3.01
C LYS A 9 -7.75 5.16 3.94
N THR A 10 -8.42 4.27 4.68
CA THR A 10 -9.52 4.64 5.59
C THR A 10 -9.07 5.60 6.69
N SER A 11 -7.88 5.38 7.26
CA SER A 11 -7.34 6.26 8.31
C SER A 11 -7.02 7.66 7.77
N ILE A 12 -6.48 7.75 6.55
CA ILE A 12 -6.18 9.02 5.88
C ILE A 12 -7.47 9.76 5.54
N GLU A 13 -8.48 9.07 5.00
CA GLU A 13 -9.79 9.64 4.69
C GLU A 13 -10.46 10.23 5.94
N LEU A 14 -10.47 9.48 7.04
CA LEU A 14 -11.02 9.96 8.31
C LEU A 14 -10.26 11.18 8.86
N LEU A 15 -8.94 11.18 8.73
CA LEU A 15 -8.10 12.31 9.16
C LEU A 15 -8.36 13.55 8.31
N LEU A 16 -8.50 13.38 6.99
CA LEU A 16 -8.85 14.47 6.07
C LEU A 16 -10.20 15.09 6.40
N ILE A 17 -11.23 14.27 6.65
CA ILE A 17 -12.56 14.75 7.03
C ILE A 17 -12.48 15.58 8.31
N LYS A 18 -11.83 15.04 9.35
CA LYS A 18 -11.68 15.75 10.64
C LYS A 18 -10.91 17.06 10.48
N TYR A 19 -9.78 17.02 9.78
CA TYR A 19 -8.93 18.19 9.59
C TYR A 19 -9.63 19.27 8.74
N LYS A 20 -10.37 18.86 7.70
CA LYS A 20 -11.18 19.78 6.89
C LYS A 20 -12.23 20.49 7.74
N ALA A 21 -12.98 19.76 8.54
CA ALA A 21 -14.00 20.33 9.42
C ALA A 21 -13.41 21.32 10.43
N GLN A 22 -12.30 20.95 11.06
CA GLN A 22 -11.58 21.83 11.99
C GLN A 22 -11.10 23.11 11.28
N TRP A 23 -10.47 22.97 10.12
CA TRP A 23 -9.98 24.12 9.37
C TRP A 23 -11.13 25.05 8.94
N GLU A 24 -12.24 24.51 8.47
CA GLU A 24 -13.42 25.29 8.08
C GLU A 24 -14.02 26.05 9.27
N ASP A 25 -14.06 25.46 10.45
CA ASP A 25 -14.56 26.10 11.67
C ASP A 25 -13.66 27.26 12.12
N GLU A 26 -12.34 27.04 12.20
CA GLU A 26 -11.35 28.08 12.52
C GLU A 26 -11.37 29.23 11.51
N ASN A 27 -11.70 28.93 10.24
CA ASN A 27 -11.67 29.89 9.16
C ASN A 27 -13.03 30.51 8.84
N ARG A 28 -14.10 30.09 9.51
CA ARG A 28 -15.44 30.63 9.31
C ARG A 28 -15.53 32.09 9.73
N SER A 29 -16.22 32.91 8.94
CA SER A 29 -16.55 34.29 9.31
C SER A 29 -17.63 34.29 10.40
N LYS A 30 -17.39 35.00 11.52
CA LYS A 30 -18.40 35.17 12.57
C LYS A 30 -19.63 35.94 12.11
N LYS A 31 -19.52 36.75 11.06
CA LYS A 31 -20.60 37.63 10.56
C LYS A 31 -21.48 36.94 9.52
N THR A 32 -20.89 36.14 8.64
CA THR A 32 -21.60 35.50 7.51
C THR A 32 -21.70 33.99 7.65
N GLY A 33 -21.02 33.37 8.62
CA GLY A 33 -21.01 31.92 8.80
C GLY A 33 -20.29 31.15 7.69
N GLN A 34 -19.65 31.84 6.74
CA GLN A 34 -18.99 31.26 5.58
C GLN A 34 -17.46 31.50 5.63
N VAL A 35 -16.71 30.59 5.02
CA VAL A 35 -15.27 30.79 4.79
C VAL A 35 -15.10 31.75 3.62
N THR A 36 -14.33 32.83 3.80
CA THR A 36 -14.12 33.82 2.75
C THR A 36 -13.18 33.29 1.66
N GLN A 37 -13.29 33.82 0.45
CA GLN A 37 -12.45 33.42 -0.68
C GLN A 37 -10.94 33.63 -0.40
N ALA A 38 -10.59 34.70 0.32
CA ALA A 38 -9.21 34.95 0.75
C ALA A 38 -8.65 33.85 1.68
N LYS A 39 -9.50 33.22 2.50
CA LYS A 39 -9.10 32.10 3.36
C LYS A 39 -9.03 30.78 2.57
N LEU A 40 -9.95 30.56 1.62
CA LEU A 40 -9.88 29.42 0.69
C LEU A 40 -8.59 29.44 -0.15
N ALA A 41 -8.09 30.60 -0.56
CA ALA A 41 -6.80 30.71 -1.25
C ALA A 41 -5.60 30.26 -0.40
N LYS A 42 -5.71 30.34 0.94
CA LYS A 42 -4.70 29.88 1.91
C LYS A 42 -4.94 28.46 2.41
N LYS A 43 -5.83 27.70 1.75
CA LYS A 43 -6.18 26.33 2.10
C LYS A 43 -4.92 25.44 2.11
N PRO A 44 -4.67 24.67 3.18
CA PRO A 44 -3.54 23.75 3.29
C PRO A 44 -3.49 22.80 2.09
N ARG A 45 -2.28 22.47 1.61
CA ARG A 45 -2.08 21.62 0.42
C ARG A 45 -2.82 20.29 0.53
N ILE A 46 -2.80 19.67 1.72
CA ILE A 46 -3.46 18.40 2.02
C ILE A 46 -4.99 18.45 1.90
N LEU A 47 -5.61 19.63 1.88
CA LEU A 47 -7.05 19.77 1.69
C LEU A 47 -7.41 20.19 0.26
N ARG A 48 -6.43 20.53 -0.58
CA ARG A 48 -6.69 20.95 -1.97
C ARG A 48 -7.07 19.74 -2.79
N ASP A 49 -8.07 19.93 -3.64
CA ASP A 49 -8.69 18.87 -4.42
C ASP A 49 -7.68 18.24 -5.40
N GLU A 50 -6.79 19.06 -5.96
CA GLU A 50 -5.65 18.65 -6.82
C GLU A 50 -4.65 17.70 -6.15
N ASN A 51 -4.60 17.67 -4.82
CA ASN A 51 -3.70 16.79 -4.05
C ASN A 51 -4.44 15.62 -3.40
N GLN A 52 -5.76 15.48 -3.66
CA GLN A 52 -6.53 14.33 -3.18
C GLN A 52 -6.47 13.20 -4.20
N LEU A 53 -6.31 11.97 -3.71
CA LEU A 53 -6.53 10.78 -4.52
C LEU A 53 -8.03 10.58 -4.68
N THR A 54 -8.49 10.54 -5.93
CA THR A 54 -9.86 10.18 -6.28
C THR A 54 -10.09 8.68 -6.13
N ASP A 55 -11.35 8.24 -6.17
CA ASP A 55 -11.69 6.81 -6.13
C ASP A 55 -11.00 6.04 -7.27
N LYS A 56 -10.88 6.66 -8.46
CA LYS A 56 -10.15 6.08 -9.60
C LYS A 56 -8.66 5.93 -9.33
N ASP A 57 -8.04 6.91 -8.67
CA ASP A 57 -6.62 6.82 -8.33
C ASP A 57 -6.37 5.69 -7.34
N TRP A 58 -7.28 5.50 -6.38
CA TRP A 58 -7.23 4.36 -5.46
C TRP A 58 -7.39 3.03 -6.18
N GLU A 59 -8.32 2.93 -7.13
CA GLU A 59 -8.53 1.75 -7.97
C GLU A 59 -7.27 1.38 -8.76
N VAL A 60 -6.60 2.37 -9.37
CA VAL A 60 -5.30 2.18 -10.03
C VAL A 60 -4.25 1.63 -9.06
N LEU A 61 -4.19 2.15 -7.83
CA LEU A 61 -3.26 1.63 -6.81
C LEU A 61 -3.56 0.19 -6.39
N TYR A 62 -4.84 -0.21 -6.36
CA TYR A 62 -5.23 -1.60 -6.13
C TYR A 62 -4.77 -2.52 -7.26
N HIS A 63 -5.01 -2.14 -8.52
CA HIS A 63 -4.56 -2.93 -9.66
C HIS A 63 -3.03 -3.02 -9.74
N LEU A 64 -2.33 -1.92 -9.44
CA LEU A 64 -0.87 -1.92 -9.38
C LEU A 64 -0.35 -2.88 -8.30
N GLU A 65 -0.99 -2.94 -7.13
CA GLU A 65 -0.65 -3.89 -6.08
C GLU A 65 -0.82 -5.35 -6.52
N ALA A 66 -1.92 -5.65 -7.24
CA ALA A 66 -2.16 -6.97 -7.78
C ALA A 66 -1.10 -7.39 -8.81
N ILE A 67 -0.76 -6.50 -9.75
CA ILE A 67 0.28 -6.73 -10.76
C ILE A 67 1.63 -7.00 -10.09
N LEU A 68 2.03 -6.15 -9.15
CA LEU A 68 3.29 -6.31 -8.43
C LEU A 68 3.33 -7.61 -7.61
N THR A 69 2.19 -8.05 -7.08
CA THR A 69 2.09 -9.33 -6.38
C THR A 69 2.33 -10.52 -7.31
N VAL A 70 1.82 -10.47 -8.54
CA VAL A 70 2.11 -11.50 -9.55
C VAL A 70 3.60 -11.55 -9.86
N PHE A 71 4.24 -10.40 -10.09
CA PHE A 71 5.68 -10.34 -10.31
C PHE A 71 6.47 -10.89 -9.13
N GLU A 72 6.11 -10.51 -7.89
CA GLU A 72 6.75 -11.01 -6.67
C GLU A 72 6.69 -12.55 -6.60
N THR A 73 5.54 -13.14 -6.91
CA THR A 73 5.35 -14.61 -6.91
C THR A 73 6.15 -15.29 -8.00
N VAL A 74 6.17 -14.74 -9.22
CA VAL A 74 6.93 -15.29 -10.34
C VAL A 74 8.43 -15.26 -10.04
N VAL A 75 8.95 -14.14 -9.53
CA VAL A 75 10.36 -14.02 -9.14
C VAL A 75 10.72 -15.06 -8.08
N LYS A 76 9.91 -15.19 -7.02
CA LYS A 76 10.11 -16.23 -5.98
C LYS A 76 10.11 -17.65 -6.55
N THR A 77 9.25 -17.92 -7.52
CA THR A 77 9.16 -19.24 -8.18
C THR A 77 10.39 -19.52 -9.04
N LEU A 78 10.87 -18.53 -9.80
CA LEU A 78 12.00 -18.66 -10.73
C LEU A 78 13.36 -18.67 -10.03
N GLU A 79 13.54 -17.88 -8.97
CA GLU A 79 14.75 -17.92 -8.14
C GLU A 79 14.85 -19.21 -7.31
N GLY A 80 13.77 -20.00 -7.30
CA GLY A 80 13.56 -21.12 -6.42
C GLY A 80 13.24 -20.62 -5.02
N ASP A 81 12.28 -21.24 -4.34
CA ASP A 81 12.13 -21.06 -2.91
C ASP A 81 13.52 -21.30 -2.31
N GLY A 82 14.14 -20.30 -1.67
CA GLY A 82 15.46 -20.40 -1.03
C GLY A 82 15.57 -21.46 0.08
N HIS A 83 14.66 -22.45 0.10
CA HIS A 83 14.88 -23.74 0.70
C HIS A 83 16.08 -24.41 0.04
N ILE A 84 17.22 -24.27 0.72
CA ILE A 84 18.28 -25.29 0.68
C ILE A 84 17.58 -26.63 0.85
N ARG A 85 17.50 -27.42 -0.22
CA ARG A 85 17.12 -28.83 -0.15
C ARG A 85 18.14 -29.50 0.76
N ARG A 86 17.87 -29.57 2.06
CA ARG A 86 18.59 -30.48 2.94
C ARG A 86 18.29 -31.87 2.44
N ARG A 87 19.21 -32.46 1.67
CA ARG A 87 19.25 -33.90 1.48
C ARG A 87 19.26 -34.49 2.89
N LYS A 88 18.18 -35.17 3.27
CA LYS A 88 18.18 -36.01 4.47
C LYS A 88 19.36 -36.97 4.31
N GLN A 89 20.34 -36.87 5.20
CA GLN A 89 21.32 -37.94 5.35
C GLN A 89 20.57 -39.26 5.52
N GLY A 90 20.90 -40.21 4.66
CA GLY A 90 20.54 -41.61 4.76
C GLY A 90 21.64 -42.39 4.04
N TRP A 91 22.72 -42.65 4.76
CA TRP A 91 23.83 -43.50 4.34
C TRP A 91 23.43 -44.95 4.59
N THR A 92 23.50 -45.83 3.59
CA THR A 92 23.86 -47.25 3.72
C THR A 92 23.98 -47.87 2.32
N ALA A 93 25.17 -48.37 2.00
CA ALA A 93 25.41 -49.27 0.88
C ALA A 93 24.66 -50.60 1.07
N PRO A 94 24.36 -51.34 -0.01
CA PRO A 94 24.34 -52.79 0.03
C PRO A 94 25.61 -53.34 -0.62
N THR A 95 26.30 -54.14 0.19
CA THR A 95 27.34 -55.10 -0.17
C THR A 95 26.91 -56.04 -1.28
N ALA A 96 27.90 -56.40 -2.11
CA ALA A 96 28.05 -57.66 -2.85
C ALA A 96 27.06 -58.01 -3.98
N ILE A 97 27.59 -58.09 -5.21
CA ILE A 97 27.59 -59.36 -5.95
C ILE A 97 28.93 -59.49 -6.68
N SER A 98 29.67 -60.55 -6.36
CA SER A 98 30.84 -61.04 -7.10
C SER A 98 30.42 -61.85 -8.32
N GLY A 99 31.27 -61.90 -9.35
CA GLY A 99 31.19 -62.84 -10.46
C GLY A 99 30.76 -62.15 -11.75
N THR A 100 31.48 -62.25 -12.87
CA THR A 100 32.53 -63.18 -13.34
C THR A 100 33.44 -62.45 -14.31
#